data_AF-A0A2V8TQA8-F1
#
_entry.id   AF-A0A2V8TQA8-F1
#
_cell.length_a   1.000
_cell.length_b   1.000
_cell.length_c   1.000
_cell.angle_alpha   90.00
_cell.angle_beta   90.00
_cell.angle_gamma   90.00
#
_symmetry.space_group_name_H-M   'P 1'
#
loop_
_entity.id
_entity.type
_entity.pdbx_description
1 polymer ?
#
loop_
_entity_poly.entity_id
_entity_poly.type
_entity_poly.pdbx_seq_one_letter_code
_entity_poly.pdbx_strand_id
1 'polypeptide(L)'
;MRHLAWLMLLASLGLPGPGRAESSRDCEEAKRLNHWCAAANAGYVAGVEVHSRFLYEALDAHGHDIDPTAVKCAVCKTALKTDGFCPAHRMGYVHGHAFMSPLTYYIARGRPIDPAAITCSVCRQNSRGIGWCEKDHLGIAGYIAFDDRQVFDEFSKNYRILLAAVETSKKCETCAAAMMADGYCGIHRVKYVDGKAASGTPP
;
A
#
# COMPACT_ATOMS: atom_id res chain seq x y z
N MET A 1 18.04 74.66 10.74
CA MET A 1 18.76 73.39 10.99
C MET A 1 17.76 72.26 10.73
N ARG A 2 17.72 71.75 9.49
CA ARG A 2 18.39 70.51 9.03
C ARG A 2 17.65 69.23 9.47
N HIS A 3 16.93 68.64 8.49
CA HIS A 3 16.66 67.20 8.25
C HIS A 3 15.93 66.42 9.37
N LEU A 4 14.97 65.53 9.14
CA LEU A 4 14.98 64.37 8.24
C LEU A 4 13.55 63.93 7.89
N ALA A 5 13.37 63.55 6.63
CA ALA A 5 12.22 62.81 6.11
C ALA A 5 12.30 61.34 6.53
N TRP A 6 11.17 60.74 6.93
CA TRP A 6 11.00 59.29 7.00
C TRP A 6 9.62 58.91 6.44
N LEU A 7 9.62 58.64 5.13
CA LEU A 7 8.55 57.95 4.42
C LEU A 7 8.94 56.48 4.36
N MET A 8 8.26 55.62 5.12
CA MET A 8 8.29 54.17 4.95
C MET A 8 6.90 53.72 4.50
N LEU A 9 6.70 53.73 3.18
CA LEU A 9 5.68 52.89 2.55
C LEU A 9 6.24 51.47 2.45
N LEU A 10 5.74 50.57 3.29
CA LEU A 10 5.87 49.12 3.06
C LEU A 10 4.52 48.61 2.55
N ALA A 11 4.34 48.70 1.24
CA ALA A 11 3.30 47.95 0.54
C ALA A 11 3.80 46.50 0.40
N SER A 12 3.49 45.65 1.39
CA SER A 12 3.63 44.21 1.27
C SER A 12 2.53 43.69 0.33
N LEU A 13 2.87 43.59 -0.94
CA LEU A 13 2.14 42.80 -1.93
C LEU A 13 2.05 41.35 -1.42
N GLY A 14 0.87 40.96 -0.93
CA GLY A 14 0.54 39.57 -0.65
C GLY A 14 0.44 38.78 -1.94
N LEU A 15 1.55 38.22 -2.40
CA LEU A 15 1.57 37.20 -3.44
C LEU A 15 0.98 35.89 -2.87
N PRO A 16 0.08 35.20 -3.60
CA PRO A 16 -0.43 33.91 -3.19
C PRO A 16 0.71 32.87 -3.21
N GLY A 17 0.98 32.25 -2.06
CA GLY A 17 1.99 31.19 -1.96
C GLY A 17 1.60 29.97 -2.81
N PRO A 18 2.53 29.37 -3.58
CA PRO A 18 2.25 28.22 -4.45
C PRO A 18 2.05 26.88 -3.71
N GLY A 19 2.21 26.84 -2.38
CA GLY A 19 2.39 25.58 -1.63
C GLY A 19 1.19 24.65 -1.45
N ARG A 20 0.01 24.93 -2.03
CA ARG A 20 -1.21 24.11 -1.80
C ARG A 20 -1.62 23.23 -2.98
N ALA A 21 -1.29 23.62 -4.21
CA ALA A 21 -1.70 22.91 -5.43
C ALA A 21 -0.70 21.84 -5.87
N GLU A 22 0.56 21.96 -5.48
CA GLU A 22 1.63 21.01 -5.79
C GLU A 22 1.55 19.80 -4.84
N SER A 23 1.38 20.04 -3.54
CA SER A 23 1.18 19.00 -2.53
C SER A 23 -0.02 18.09 -2.80
N SER A 24 -1.09 18.60 -3.42
CA SER A 24 -2.25 17.78 -3.77
C SER A 24 -2.00 16.86 -4.96
N ARG A 25 -1.20 17.29 -5.95
CA ARG A 25 -0.90 16.45 -7.13
C ARG A 25 -0.01 15.28 -6.75
N ASP A 26 1.01 15.53 -5.93
CA ASP A 26 1.92 14.49 -5.46
C ASP A 26 1.19 13.41 -4.65
N CYS A 27 0.20 13.79 -3.83
CA CYS A 27 -0.60 12.81 -3.08
C CYS A 27 -1.56 12.02 -3.97
N GLU A 28 -2.17 12.61 -5.00
CA GLU A 28 -3.04 11.87 -5.93
C GLU A 28 -2.22 10.87 -6.77
N GLU A 29 -1.02 11.26 -7.21
CA GLU A 29 -0.11 10.32 -7.85
C GLU A 29 0.30 9.21 -6.87
N ALA A 30 0.60 9.54 -5.61
CA ALA A 30 0.93 8.54 -4.62
C ALA A 30 -0.20 7.54 -4.39
N LYS A 31 -1.46 7.99 -4.35
CA LYS A 31 -2.63 7.10 -4.26
C LYS A 31 -2.71 6.14 -5.46
N ARG A 32 -2.46 6.66 -6.67
CA ARG A 32 -2.50 5.87 -7.91
C ARG A 32 -1.40 4.83 -7.99
N LEU A 33 -0.19 5.16 -7.52
CA LEU A 33 1.01 4.35 -7.64
C LEU A 33 1.36 3.54 -6.39
N ASN A 34 0.51 3.61 -5.36
CA ASN A 34 0.78 3.05 -4.02
C ASN A 34 2.06 3.62 -3.36
N HIS A 35 2.34 4.92 -3.54
CA HIS A 35 3.53 5.57 -2.98
C HIS A 35 3.25 6.23 -1.62
N TRP A 36 4.33 6.73 -1.02
CA TRP A 36 4.29 7.67 0.08
C TRP A 36 4.07 9.10 -0.40
N CYS A 37 3.08 9.80 0.16
CA CYS A 37 2.96 11.24 0.03
C CYS A 37 3.60 11.95 1.22
N ALA A 38 4.70 12.66 0.98
CA ALA A 38 5.41 13.41 2.02
C ALA A 38 4.53 14.53 2.62
N ALA A 39 3.75 15.24 1.80
CA ALA A 39 2.91 16.34 2.26
C ALA A 39 1.79 15.90 3.22
N ALA A 40 1.23 14.70 3.01
CA ALA A 40 0.21 14.12 3.89
C ALA A 40 0.82 13.26 5.02
N ASN A 41 2.13 13.01 4.99
CA ASN A 41 2.81 12.06 5.88
C ASN A 41 2.07 10.70 5.92
N ALA A 42 1.75 10.19 4.74
CA ALA A 42 0.95 8.98 4.59
C ALA A 42 1.39 8.17 3.37
N GLY A 43 1.40 6.85 3.53
CA GLY A 43 1.52 5.88 2.46
C GLY A 43 0.14 5.49 1.92
N TYR A 44 0.07 5.13 0.66
CA TYR A 44 -1.15 4.57 0.07
C TYR A 44 -0.87 3.18 -0.46
N VAL A 45 -1.71 2.20 -0.12
CA VAL A 45 -1.58 0.81 -0.63
C VAL A 45 -2.97 0.28 -0.97
N ALA A 46 -3.22 -0.02 -2.24
CA ALA A 46 -4.53 -0.41 -2.78
C ALA A 46 -5.67 0.54 -2.36
N GLY A 47 -5.39 1.84 -2.35
CA GLY A 47 -6.35 2.88 -1.93
C GLY A 47 -6.54 3.01 -0.41
N VAL A 48 -5.85 2.22 0.41
CA VAL A 48 -5.84 2.37 1.87
C VAL A 48 -4.74 3.35 2.27
N GLU A 49 -5.08 4.31 3.13
CA GLU A 49 -4.13 5.25 3.72
C GLU A 49 -3.42 4.63 4.94
N VAL A 50 -2.10 4.78 5.01
CA VAL A 50 -1.20 4.21 6.01
C VAL A 50 -0.34 5.33 6.61
N HIS A 51 -0.68 5.79 7.83
CA HIS A 51 0.08 6.85 8.50
C HIS A 51 1.35 6.37 9.22
N SER A 52 1.58 5.06 9.27
CA SER A 52 2.79 4.47 9.81
C SER A 52 3.83 4.31 8.69
N ARG A 53 4.91 5.08 8.75
CA ARG A 53 6.02 4.96 7.80
C ARG A 53 6.65 3.56 7.86
N PHE A 54 6.82 3.04 9.07
CA PHE A 54 7.34 1.70 9.30
C PHE A 54 6.46 0.62 8.67
N LEU A 55 5.13 0.66 8.89
CA LEU A 55 4.22 -0.30 8.26
C LEU A 55 4.24 -0.17 6.74
N TYR A 56 4.21 1.05 6.21
CA TYR A 56 4.27 1.28 4.76
C TYR A 56 5.52 0.66 4.13
N GLU A 57 6.70 0.87 4.73
CA GLU A 57 7.94 0.28 4.23
C GLU A 57 7.94 -1.25 4.37
N ALA A 58 7.40 -1.79 5.47
CA ALA A 58 7.29 -3.23 5.68
C ALA A 58 6.31 -3.92 4.71
N LEU A 59 5.34 -3.20 4.16
CA LEU A 59 4.43 -3.74 3.15
C LEU A 59 5.15 -4.00 1.82
N ASP A 60 6.16 -3.19 1.50
CA ASP A 60 6.94 -3.29 0.26
C ASP A 60 6.02 -3.36 -0.99
N ALA A 61 5.30 -2.28 -1.24
CA ALA A 61 4.27 -2.20 -2.29
C ALA A 61 4.82 -2.35 -3.71
N HIS A 62 6.12 -2.13 -3.91
CA HIS A 62 6.79 -2.14 -5.21
C HIS A 62 7.65 -3.37 -5.42
N GLY A 63 7.85 -4.18 -4.38
CA GLY A 63 8.73 -5.33 -4.44
C GLY A 63 10.20 -4.92 -4.56
N HIS A 64 11.03 -5.95 -4.69
CA HIS A 64 12.47 -5.79 -4.85
C HIS A 64 12.98 -6.60 -6.04
N ASP A 65 14.01 -6.07 -6.69
CA ASP A 65 14.81 -6.87 -7.61
C ASP A 65 15.49 -8.01 -6.86
N ILE A 66 15.54 -9.17 -7.50
CA ILE A 66 16.22 -10.33 -6.95
C ILE A 66 17.21 -10.92 -7.93
N ASP A 67 18.34 -11.35 -7.41
CA ASP A 67 19.25 -12.23 -8.14
C ASP A 67 18.66 -13.65 -8.17
N PRO A 68 18.23 -14.17 -9.34
CA PRO A 68 17.66 -15.51 -9.43
C PRO A 68 18.60 -16.62 -8.97
N THR A 69 19.92 -16.38 -9.00
CA THR A 69 20.95 -17.37 -8.61
C THR A 69 21.07 -17.51 -7.08
N ALA A 70 20.67 -16.48 -6.34
CA ALA A 70 20.64 -16.48 -4.88
C ALA A 70 19.47 -17.30 -4.32
N VAL A 71 18.38 -17.47 -5.10
CA VAL A 71 17.18 -18.23 -4.67
C VAL A 71 17.50 -19.72 -4.55
N LYS A 72 17.39 -20.30 -3.34
CA LYS A 72 17.68 -21.73 -3.10
C LYS A 72 16.43 -22.61 -3.03
N CYS A 73 15.31 -22.09 -2.53
CA CYS A 73 14.06 -22.85 -2.43
C CYS A 73 13.53 -23.25 -3.81
N ALA A 74 13.26 -24.55 -4.02
CA ALA A 74 12.76 -25.06 -5.29
C ALA A 74 11.41 -24.45 -5.70
N VAL A 75 10.51 -24.25 -4.72
CA VAL A 75 9.20 -23.62 -4.98
C VAL A 75 9.37 -22.15 -5.36
N CYS A 76 10.24 -21.39 -4.67
CA CYS A 76 10.56 -20.01 -5.07
C CYS A 76 11.16 -19.93 -6.47
N LYS A 77 12.06 -20.86 -6.85
CA LYS A 77 12.62 -20.91 -8.21
C LYS A 77 11.55 -21.14 -9.27
N THR A 78 10.57 -22.00 -9.00
CA THR A 78 9.43 -22.21 -9.90
C THR A 78 8.55 -20.96 -9.95
N ALA A 79 8.18 -20.42 -8.79
CA ALA A 79 7.36 -19.23 -8.67
C ALA A 79 7.97 -18.03 -9.41
N LEU A 80 9.28 -17.81 -9.31
CA LEU A 80 10.00 -16.78 -10.05
C LEU A 80 9.88 -16.92 -11.57
N LYS A 81 9.80 -18.14 -12.09
CA LYS A 81 9.66 -18.39 -13.54
C LYS A 81 8.24 -18.24 -14.05
N THR A 82 7.25 -18.34 -13.16
CA THR A 82 5.83 -18.44 -13.52
C THR A 82 5.00 -17.32 -12.91
N ASP A 83 5.63 -16.26 -12.42
CA ASP A 83 4.99 -15.19 -11.65
C ASP A 83 4.05 -15.73 -10.54
N GLY A 84 4.56 -16.73 -9.82
CA GLY A 84 3.81 -17.51 -8.83
C GLY A 84 4.08 -17.07 -7.39
N PHE A 85 3.52 -17.85 -6.46
CA PHE A 85 3.67 -17.63 -5.02
C PHE A 85 4.29 -18.85 -4.34
N CYS A 86 5.24 -18.61 -3.41
CA CYS A 86 5.78 -19.64 -2.55
C CYS A 86 5.08 -19.60 -1.18
N PRO A 87 4.23 -20.59 -0.83
CA PRO A 87 3.52 -20.58 0.44
C PRO A 87 4.46 -20.74 1.65
N ALA A 88 5.58 -21.45 1.50
CA ALA A 88 6.51 -21.70 2.60
C ALA A 88 7.26 -20.42 3.04
N HIS A 89 7.69 -19.59 2.09
CA HIS A 89 8.37 -18.32 2.37
C HIS A 89 7.44 -17.11 2.29
N ARG A 90 6.15 -17.35 2.00
CA ARG A 90 5.09 -16.34 1.84
C ARG A 90 5.47 -15.17 0.91
N MET A 91 6.22 -15.47 -0.13
CA MET A 91 6.69 -14.49 -1.09
C MET A 91 6.15 -14.79 -2.49
N GLY A 92 5.76 -13.75 -3.19
CA GLY A 92 5.32 -13.81 -4.56
C GLY A 92 6.35 -13.23 -5.52
N TYR A 93 6.22 -13.59 -6.79
CA TYR A 93 7.05 -13.04 -7.85
C TYR A 93 6.15 -12.55 -8.98
N VAL A 94 6.44 -11.37 -9.52
CA VAL A 94 5.74 -10.84 -10.69
C VAL A 94 6.76 -10.09 -11.53
N HIS A 95 6.93 -10.49 -12.79
CA HIS A 95 7.79 -9.83 -13.78
C HIS A 95 9.25 -9.64 -13.30
N GLY A 96 9.77 -10.62 -12.56
CA GLY A 96 11.15 -10.59 -12.04
C GLY A 96 11.35 -9.89 -10.69
N HIS A 97 10.32 -9.24 -10.15
CA HIS A 97 10.35 -8.65 -8.81
C HIS A 97 9.82 -9.64 -7.77
N ALA A 98 10.40 -9.60 -6.57
CA ALA A 98 9.91 -10.34 -5.41
C ALA A 98 9.07 -9.44 -4.50
N PHE A 99 7.95 -9.97 -4.03
CA PHE A 99 7.03 -9.30 -3.12
C PHE A 99 6.97 -10.08 -1.81
N MET A 100 7.26 -9.42 -0.70
CA MET A 100 7.44 -10.06 0.61
C MET A 100 6.14 -10.28 1.40
N SER A 101 4.98 -9.95 0.82
CA SER A 101 3.68 -10.24 1.40
C SER A 101 2.70 -10.77 0.35
N PRO A 102 1.72 -11.61 0.72
CA PRO A 102 0.68 -12.02 -0.21
C PRO A 102 -0.12 -10.82 -0.74
N LEU A 103 -0.34 -9.79 0.07
CA LEU A 103 -1.05 -8.57 -0.35
C LEU A 103 -0.36 -7.92 -1.55
N THR A 104 0.93 -7.61 -1.43
CA THR A 104 1.65 -6.84 -2.45
C THR A 104 1.94 -7.67 -3.69
N TYR A 105 2.12 -8.99 -3.53
CA TYR A 105 2.09 -9.93 -4.64
C TYR A 105 0.78 -9.85 -5.44
N TYR A 106 -0.38 -9.90 -4.77
CA TYR A 106 -1.64 -9.81 -5.49
C TYR A 106 -1.88 -8.42 -6.09
N ILE A 107 -1.49 -7.33 -5.42
CA ILE A 107 -1.51 -5.97 -5.99
C ILE A 107 -0.75 -5.94 -7.32
N ALA A 108 0.46 -6.50 -7.36
CA ALA A 108 1.31 -6.54 -8.55
C ALA A 108 0.70 -7.36 -9.72
N ARG A 109 -0.20 -8.29 -9.42
CA ARG A 109 -0.97 -9.05 -10.43
C ARG A 109 -2.24 -8.35 -10.89
N GLY A 110 -2.70 -7.34 -10.16
CA GLY A 110 -3.78 -6.48 -10.60
C GLY A 110 -3.29 -5.51 -11.68
N ARG A 111 -4.22 -4.98 -12.47
CA ARG A 111 -3.93 -3.93 -13.44
C ARG A 111 -4.35 -2.57 -12.89
N PRO A 112 -3.59 -1.49 -13.17
CA PRO A 112 -4.01 -0.15 -12.80
C PRO A 112 -5.28 0.24 -13.55
N ILE A 113 -6.14 1.02 -12.88
CA ILE A 113 -7.35 1.62 -13.47
C ILE A 113 -7.45 3.10 -13.11
N ASP A 114 -8.22 3.83 -13.89
CA ASP A 114 -8.69 5.17 -13.53
C ASP A 114 -10.15 5.08 -13.02
N PRO A 115 -10.39 5.29 -11.71
CA PRO A 115 -11.72 5.34 -11.15
C PRO A 115 -12.66 6.36 -11.81
N ALA A 116 -12.13 7.46 -12.35
CA ALA A 116 -12.94 8.49 -13.01
C ALA A 116 -13.53 8.01 -14.35
N ALA A 117 -12.87 7.05 -15.02
CA ALA A 117 -13.34 6.47 -16.28
C ALA A 117 -14.39 5.37 -16.09
N ILE A 118 -14.67 4.92 -14.86
CA ILE A 118 -15.61 3.83 -14.59
C ILE A 118 -17.06 4.29 -14.75
N THR A 119 -17.80 3.69 -15.68
CA THR A 119 -19.21 3.98 -15.92
C THR A 119 -20.17 3.08 -15.13
N CYS A 120 -19.79 1.83 -14.85
CA CYS A 120 -20.58 0.92 -14.04
C CYS A 120 -20.67 1.41 -12.57
N SER A 121 -21.89 1.55 -12.05
CA SER A 121 -22.14 2.09 -10.71
C SER A 121 -21.54 1.20 -9.61
N VAL A 122 -21.62 -0.12 -9.75
CA VAL A 122 -21.05 -1.08 -8.79
C VAL A 122 -19.53 -1.00 -8.81
N CYS A 123 -18.90 -1.03 -9.99
CA CYS A 123 -17.45 -0.87 -10.12
C CYS A 123 -16.95 0.46 -9.54
N ARG A 124 -17.70 1.55 -9.75
CA ARG A 124 -17.38 2.88 -9.19
C ARG A 124 -17.55 2.92 -7.67
N GLN A 125 -18.50 2.17 -7.11
CA GLN A 125 -18.61 2.02 -5.67
C GLN A 125 -17.42 1.24 -5.11
N ASN A 126 -17.04 0.14 -5.78
CA ASN A 126 -15.92 -0.71 -5.38
C ASN A 126 -14.57 0.03 -5.42
N SER A 127 -14.37 1.00 -6.33
CA SER A 127 -13.14 1.82 -6.36
C SER A 127 -12.96 2.74 -5.14
N ARG A 128 -14.01 2.95 -4.33
CA ARG A 128 -13.93 3.68 -3.05
C ARG A 128 -13.68 2.77 -1.85
N GLY A 129 -13.54 1.48 -2.08
CA GLY A 129 -13.29 0.47 -1.05
C GLY A 129 -12.73 -0.78 -1.71
N ILE A 130 -13.43 -1.90 -1.54
CA ILE A 130 -13.10 -3.16 -2.20
C ILE A 130 -14.40 -3.89 -2.56
N GLY A 131 -14.46 -4.50 -3.74
CA GLY A 131 -15.60 -5.34 -4.09
C GLY A 131 -15.48 -6.02 -5.45
N TRP A 132 -16.28 -7.07 -5.62
CA TRP A 132 -16.47 -7.76 -6.89
C TRP A 132 -17.76 -7.30 -7.55
N CYS A 133 -17.70 -7.01 -8.85
CA CYS A 133 -18.86 -6.76 -9.67
C CYS A 133 -19.22 -8.02 -10.46
N GLU A 134 -20.37 -8.63 -10.18
CA GLU A 134 -20.81 -9.82 -10.92
C GLU A 134 -21.19 -9.51 -12.37
N LYS A 135 -21.64 -8.29 -12.67
CA LYS A 135 -22.03 -7.90 -14.02
C LYS A 135 -20.82 -7.78 -14.96
N ASP A 136 -19.77 -7.12 -14.51
CA ASP A 136 -18.58 -6.86 -15.33
C ASP A 136 -17.48 -7.91 -15.08
N HIS A 137 -17.73 -8.90 -14.20
CA HIS A 137 -16.78 -9.90 -13.73
C HIS A 137 -15.44 -9.29 -13.30
N LEU A 138 -15.51 -8.25 -12.47
CA LEU A 138 -14.36 -7.41 -12.14
C LEU A 138 -14.26 -7.15 -10.65
N GLY A 139 -13.11 -7.51 -10.07
CA GLY A 139 -12.72 -7.13 -8.72
C GLY A 139 -12.01 -5.79 -8.72
N ILE A 140 -12.33 -4.89 -7.79
CA ILE A 140 -11.69 -3.57 -7.69
C ILE A 140 -11.34 -3.27 -6.23
N ALA A 141 -10.18 -2.66 -6.01
CA ALA A 141 -9.86 -1.91 -4.80
C ALA A 141 -9.00 -0.69 -5.12
N GLY A 142 -9.48 0.50 -4.75
CA GLY A 142 -8.82 1.76 -5.08
C GLY A 142 -8.58 1.92 -6.59
N TYR A 143 -7.30 1.98 -6.97
CA TYR A 143 -6.81 2.17 -8.34
C TYR A 143 -6.41 0.86 -9.04
N ILE A 144 -6.81 -0.30 -8.50
CA ILE A 144 -6.41 -1.61 -9.01
C ILE A 144 -7.65 -2.42 -9.36
N ALA A 145 -7.59 -3.12 -10.51
CA ALA A 145 -8.59 -4.08 -10.93
C ALA A 145 -8.03 -5.49 -11.12
N PHE A 146 -8.92 -6.47 -10.96
CA PHE A 146 -8.66 -7.90 -11.04
C PHE A 146 -9.71 -8.56 -11.94
N ASP A 147 -9.26 -9.11 -13.06
CA ASP A 147 -10.14 -9.79 -14.03
C ASP A 147 -10.40 -11.27 -13.66
N ASP A 148 -9.74 -11.77 -12.61
CA ASP A 148 -9.90 -13.13 -12.10
C ASP A 148 -10.49 -13.12 -10.67
N ARG A 149 -11.58 -13.87 -10.48
CA ARG A 149 -12.30 -13.92 -9.20
C ARG A 149 -11.47 -14.54 -8.08
N GLN A 150 -10.75 -15.62 -8.37
CA GLN A 150 -9.95 -16.32 -7.37
C GLN A 150 -8.79 -15.43 -6.89
N VAL A 151 -8.12 -14.75 -7.82
CA VAL A 151 -7.08 -13.76 -7.49
C VAL A 151 -7.67 -12.63 -6.63
N PHE A 152 -8.83 -12.10 -6.99
CA PHE A 152 -9.51 -11.08 -6.20
C PHE A 152 -9.88 -11.56 -4.80
N ASP A 153 -10.39 -12.79 -4.66
CA ASP A 153 -10.79 -13.34 -3.37
C ASP A 153 -9.57 -13.50 -2.43
N GLU A 154 -8.42 -13.94 -2.96
CA GLU A 154 -7.17 -14.00 -2.18
C GLU A 154 -6.63 -12.61 -1.82
N PHE A 155 -6.67 -11.67 -2.77
CA PHE A 155 -6.37 -10.26 -2.49
C PHE A 155 -7.28 -9.71 -1.37
N SER A 156 -8.58 -9.96 -1.44
CA SER A 156 -9.59 -9.45 -0.50
C SER A 156 -9.37 -9.94 0.93
N LYS A 157 -8.92 -11.19 1.11
CA LYS A 157 -8.51 -11.69 2.43
C LYS A 157 -7.36 -10.85 3.00
N ASN A 158 -6.32 -10.61 2.21
CA ASN A 158 -5.13 -9.86 2.62
C ASN A 158 -5.42 -8.36 2.79
N TYR A 159 -6.34 -7.80 2.01
CA TYR A 159 -6.81 -6.42 2.17
C TYR A 159 -7.46 -6.20 3.55
N ARG A 160 -8.24 -7.17 4.05
CA ARG A 160 -8.80 -7.08 5.41
C ARG A 160 -7.71 -7.12 6.49
N ILE A 161 -6.64 -7.88 6.28
CA ILE A 161 -5.49 -7.88 7.18
C ILE A 161 -4.81 -6.51 7.18
N LEU A 162 -4.65 -5.88 6.02
CA LEU A 162 -4.13 -4.51 5.92
C LEU A 162 -4.97 -3.53 6.72
N LEU A 163 -6.30 -3.55 6.58
CA LEU A 163 -7.18 -2.66 7.36
C LEU A 163 -6.98 -2.86 8.88
N ALA A 164 -6.88 -4.10 9.34
CA ALA A 164 -6.62 -4.42 10.74
C ALA A 164 -5.21 -4.02 11.19
N ALA A 165 -4.20 -4.16 10.32
CA ALA A 165 -2.82 -3.76 10.58
C ALA A 165 -2.70 -2.24 10.68
N VAL A 166 -3.35 -1.48 9.80
CA VAL A 166 -3.43 -0.01 9.87
C VAL A 166 -4.03 0.44 11.21
N GLU A 167 -5.13 -0.16 11.66
CA GLU A 167 -5.69 0.15 12.97
C GLU A 167 -4.72 -0.22 14.11
N THR A 168 -4.09 -1.39 14.02
CA THR A 168 -3.11 -1.86 15.01
C THR A 168 -1.87 -0.96 15.07
N SER A 169 -1.46 -0.36 13.95
CA SER A 169 -0.28 0.50 13.85
C SER A 169 -0.36 1.72 14.76
N LYS A 170 -1.59 2.19 15.08
CA LYS A 170 -1.83 3.28 16.03
C LYS A 170 -1.36 2.95 17.46
N LYS A 171 -1.21 1.67 17.77
CA LYS A 171 -0.76 1.15 19.07
C LYS A 171 0.65 0.56 18.98
N CYS A 172 0.94 -0.21 17.91
CA CYS A 172 2.24 -0.82 17.70
C CYS A 172 2.47 -1.13 16.22
N GLU A 173 3.36 -0.38 15.58
CA GLU A 173 3.73 -0.58 14.18
C GLU A 173 4.41 -1.93 13.93
N THR A 174 5.18 -2.45 14.90
CA THR A 174 5.80 -3.78 14.82
C THR A 174 4.77 -4.91 14.86
N CYS A 175 3.68 -4.77 15.64
CA CYS A 175 2.56 -5.72 15.58
C CYS A 175 1.87 -5.65 14.21
N ALA A 176 1.64 -4.45 13.70
CA ALA A 176 1.01 -4.27 12.39
C ALA A 176 1.85 -4.89 11.26
N ALA A 177 3.16 -4.68 11.23
CA ALA A 177 4.05 -5.32 10.26
C ALA A 177 4.05 -6.84 10.42
N ALA A 178 4.08 -7.34 11.67
CA ALA A 178 3.99 -8.78 11.93
C ALA A 178 2.65 -9.37 11.46
N MET A 179 1.53 -8.65 11.54
CA MET A 179 0.25 -9.10 10.98
C MET A 179 0.31 -9.30 9.46
N MET A 180 0.99 -8.40 8.74
CA MET A 180 1.09 -8.47 7.28
C MET A 180 2.04 -9.57 6.80
N ALA A 181 3.11 -9.82 7.55
CA ALA A 181 4.16 -10.78 7.20
C ALA A 181 3.91 -12.19 7.77
N ASP A 182 2.82 -12.43 8.50
CA ASP A 182 2.67 -13.58 9.40
C ASP A 182 3.93 -13.78 10.27
N GLY A 183 4.37 -12.66 10.84
CA GLY A 183 5.63 -12.49 11.56
C GLY A 183 5.47 -12.57 13.07
N TYR A 184 6.52 -12.17 13.78
CA TYR A 184 6.56 -12.08 15.23
C TYR A 184 6.85 -10.65 15.66
N CYS A 185 6.08 -10.13 16.61
CA CYS A 185 6.37 -8.85 17.22
C CYS A 185 7.28 -9.06 18.43
N GLY A 186 8.53 -8.60 18.35
CA GLY A 186 9.48 -8.72 19.47
C GLY A 186 9.13 -7.89 20.71
N ILE A 187 8.33 -6.83 20.56
CA ILE A 187 7.92 -5.94 21.66
C ILE A 187 6.86 -6.64 22.53
N HIS A 188 5.79 -7.13 21.91
CA HIS A 188 4.67 -7.76 22.60
C HIS A 188 4.80 -9.29 22.67
N ARG A 189 5.86 -9.85 22.08
CA ARG A 189 6.18 -11.29 22.08
C ARG A 189 5.02 -12.14 21.57
N VAL A 190 4.41 -11.70 20.47
CA VAL A 190 3.24 -12.36 19.87
C VAL A 190 3.54 -12.72 18.42
N LYS A 191 3.23 -13.96 18.05
CA LYS A 191 3.24 -14.42 16.66
C LYS A 191 1.89 -14.13 16.03
N TYR A 192 1.90 -13.67 14.78
CA TYR A 192 0.70 -13.52 13.96
C TYR A 192 0.68 -14.56 12.85
N VAL A 193 -0.52 -15.06 12.55
CA VAL A 193 -0.84 -15.94 11.43
C VAL A 193 -2.18 -15.49 10.85
N ASP A 194 -2.22 -15.27 9.54
CA ASP A 194 -3.38 -14.74 8.81
C ASP A 194 -3.96 -13.48 9.47
N GLY A 195 -3.06 -12.57 9.89
CA GLY A 195 -3.41 -11.31 10.54
C GLY A 195 -3.94 -11.43 11.97
N LYS A 196 -3.93 -12.63 12.59
CA LYS A 196 -4.43 -12.85 13.95
C LYS A 196 -3.32 -13.34 14.86
N ALA A 197 -3.39 -12.99 16.14
CA ALA A 197 -2.48 -13.52 17.14
C ALA A 197 -2.66 -15.05 17.24
N ALA A 198 -1.57 -15.79 17.08
CA ALA A 198 -1.57 -17.24 17.22
C ALA A 198 -1.67 -17.61 18.71
N SER A 199 -2.63 -18.47 19.06
CA SER A 199 -2.78 -18.97 20.43
C SER A 199 -1.55 -19.78 20.87
N GLY A 200 -1.11 -19.58 22.12
CA GLY A 200 -0.11 -20.44 22.75
C GLY A 200 1.35 -20.10 22.39
N THR A 201 1.68 -18.84 22.13
CA THR A 201 3.08 -18.40 22.02
C THR A 201 3.59 -17.85 23.37
N PRO A 202 4.48 -18.55 24.10
CA PRO A 202 5.45 -17.91 24.98
C PRO A 202 6.66 -17.38 24.17
N PRO A 203 7.49 -16.48 24.74
CA PRO A 203 8.56 -15.73 24.07
C PRO A 203 9.39 -16.49 23.04
#